data_AF-A0A661TFL4-F1
#
_entry.id   AF-A0A661TFL4-F1
#
_cell.length_a   1.000
_cell.length_b   1.000
_cell.length_c   1.000
_cell.angle_alpha   90.00
_cell.angle_beta   90.00
_cell.angle_gamma   90.00
#
_symmetry.space_group_name_H-M   'P 1'
#
loop_
_entity.id
_entity.type
_entity.pdbx_description
1 polymer ?
#
loop_
_entity_poly.entity_id
_entity_poly.type
_entity_poly.pdbx_seq_one_letter_code
_entity_poly.pdbx_strand_id
1 'polypeptide(L)' 'LDHPEVGITLYNRAPFMLSKTPFQMKTAAPLLGQHTREILTTFLGYTDDEVNKLVDEGVLS' A
#
# COMPACT_ATOMS: atom_id res chain seq x y z
N LEU A 1 6.04 12.03 -6.08
CA LEU A 1 5.38 10.73 -6.40
C LEU A 1 4.01 11.05 -6.95
N ASP A 2 3.52 10.32 -7.93
CA ASP A 2 2.19 10.55 -8.50
C ASP A 2 1.16 9.78 -7.67
N HIS A 3 0.44 10.48 -6.78
CA HIS A 3 -0.53 9.87 -5.89
C HIS A 3 -1.92 9.86 -6.54
N PRO A 4 -2.69 8.76 -6.49
CA PRO A 4 -3.98 8.66 -7.19
C PRO A 4 -4.97 9.80 -6.90
N GLU A 5 -5.02 10.28 -5.66
CA GLU A 5 -5.96 11.36 -5.25
C GLU A 5 -5.38 12.78 -5.32
N VAL A 6 -4.08 12.98 -5.09
CA VAL A 6 -3.47 14.32 -4.98
C VAL A 6 -2.47 14.63 -6.09
N GLY A 7 -2.28 13.71 -7.02
CA GLY A 7 -1.37 13.84 -8.15
C GLY A 7 0.09 14.00 -7.74
N ILE A 8 0.87 14.67 -8.58
CA ILE A 8 2.27 14.98 -8.33
C ILE A 8 2.40 16.10 -7.31
N THR A 9 2.88 15.77 -6.11
CA THR A 9 3.08 16.73 -5.01
C THR A 9 4.49 16.63 -4.41
N LEU A 10 4.93 17.71 -3.74
CA LEU A 10 6.19 17.76 -3.00
C LEU A 10 6.13 16.88 -1.75
N TYR A 11 7.12 15.98 -1.59
CA TYR A 11 7.29 15.14 -0.42
C TYR A 11 8.63 15.44 0.27
N ASN A 12 8.60 15.50 1.61
CA ASN A 12 9.83 15.54 2.38
C ASN A 12 10.59 14.22 2.24
N ARG A 13 11.88 14.29 1.95
CA ARG A 13 12.78 13.14 1.96
C ARG A 13 13.31 12.90 3.39
N ALA A 14 13.85 11.70 3.63
CA ALA A 14 14.70 11.44 4.78
C ALA A 14 15.81 12.53 4.92
N PRO A 15 16.06 13.07 6.13
CA PRO A 15 16.99 14.18 6.35
C PRO A 15 18.48 13.76 6.34
N PHE A 16 18.78 12.50 6.02
CA PHE A 16 20.13 11.94 6.00
C PHE A 16 20.40 11.20 4.70
N MET A 17 21.68 11.14 4.32
CA MET A 17 22.15 10.48 3.10
C MET A 17 23.00 9.26 3.47
N LEU A 18 22.53 8.08 3.07
CA LEU A 18 23.25 6.82 3.28
C LEU A 18 23.98 6.44 1.99
N SER A 19 25.30 6.41 2.01
CA SER A 19 26.13 6.16 0.82
C SER A 19 26.02 4.73 0.28
N LYS A 20 25.84 3.73 1.17
CA LYS A 20 25.70 2.31 0.80
C LYS A 20 24.25 1.88 0.55
N THR A 21 23.30 2.53 1.21
CA THR A 21 21.87 2.18 1.19
C THR A 21 20.98 3.42 1.02
N PRO A 22 21.10 4.13 -0.11
CA PRO A 22 20.41 5.40 -0.31
C PRO A 22 18.89 5.24 -0.19
N PHE A 23 18.27 6.10 0.63
CA PHE A 23 16.82 6.15 0.76
C PHE A 23 16.19 6.64 -0.55
N GLN A 24 15.25 5.86 -1.07
CA GLN A 24 14.47 6.16 -2.27
C GLN A 24 12.98 5.99 -1.98
N MET A 25 12.19 7.03 -2.27
CA MET A 25 10.73 6.93 -2.28
C MET A 25 10.31 6.30 -3.60
N LYS A 26 9.79 5.06 -3.55
CA LYS A 26 9.46 4.26 -4.76
C LYS A 26 8.01 4.42 -5.19
N THR A 27 7.10 4.56 -4.25
CA THR A 27 5.65 4.61 -4.48
C THR A 27 5.04 5.72 -3.64
N ALA A 28 3.92 6.27 -4.13
CA ALA A 28 3.10 7.20 -3.36
C ALA A 28 2.59 6.56 -2.06
N ALA A 29 2.08 7.39 -1.14
CA ALA A 29 1.34 6.87 -0.01
C ALA A 29 0.16 6.01 -0.51
N PRO A 30 -0.13 4.86 0.13
CA PRO A 30 -1.22 4.01 -0.29
C PRO A 30 -2.57 4.64 0.05
N LEU A 31 -3.59 4.32 -0.75
CA LEU A 31 -4.98 4.57 -0.39
C LEU A 31 -5.41 3.66 0.76
N LEU A 32 -6.50 4.04 1.42
CA LEU A 32 -7.14 3.18 2.41
C LEU A 32 -7.49 1.82 1.77
N GLY A 33 -6.99 0.75 2.35
CA GLY A 33 -7.25 -0.62 1.88
C GLY A 33 -6.50 -1.06 0.61
N GLN A 34 -5.64 -0.22 0.00
CA GLN A 34 -5.02 -0.50 -1.31
C GLN A 34 -4.32 -1.87 -1.42
N HIS A 35 -3.74 -2.36 -0.32
CA HIS A 35 -2.99 -3.62 -0.29
C HIS A 35 -3.68 -4.73 0.52
N THR A 36 -4.91 -4.51 1.00
CA THR A 36 -5.60 -5.46 1.89
C THR A 36 -5.71 -6.84 1.25
N ARG A 37 -6.27 -6.94 0.04
CA ARG A 37 -6.43 -8.22 -0.66
C ARG A 37 -5.09 -8.91 -0.92
N GLU A 38 -4.11 -8.18 -1.43
CA GLU A 38 -2.76 -8.70 -1.69
C GLU A 38 -2.17 -9.33 -0.43
N ILE A 39 -2.30 -8.66 0.72
CA ILE A 39 -1.74 -9.15 1.97
C ILE A 39 -2.45 -10.40 2.46
N LEU A 40 -3.80 -10.39 2.43
CA LEU A 40 -4.60 -11.52 2.88
C LEU A 40 -4.29 -12.79 2.08
N THR A 41 -4.19 -12.68 0.75
CA THR A 41 -3.98 -13.84 -0.11
C THR A 41 -2.51 -14.27 -0.16
N THR A 42 -1.58 -13.31 -0.25
CA THR A 42 -0.15 -13.61 -0.48
C THR A 42 0.57 -14.00 0.79
N PHE A 43 0.24 -13.37 1.92
CA PHE A 43 0.98 -13.56 3.17
C PHE A 43 0.19 -14.32 4.23
N LEU A 44 -1.14 -14.16 4.26
CA LEU A 44 -1.97 -14.79 5.29
C LEU A 44 -2.69 -16.06 4.81
N GLY A 45 -2.57 -16.42 3.53
CA GLY A 45 -3.07 -17.68 2.99
C GLY A 45 -4.59 -17.75 2.81
N TYR A 46 -5.28 -16.61 2.81
CA TYR A 46 -6.70 -16.55 2.51
C TYR A 46 -6.93 -16.88 1.04
N THR A 47 -7.97 -17.64 0.76
CA THR A 47 -8.48 -17.84 -0.60
C THR A 47 -9.23 -16.59 -1.07
N ASP A 48 -9.36 -16.41 -2.38
CA ASP A 48 -10.16 -15.31 -2.93
C ASP A 48 -11.62 -15.35 -2.46
N ASP A 49 -12.18 -16.54 -2.29
CA ASP A 49 -13.55 -16.74 -1.80
C ASP A 49 -13.73 -16.29 -0.34
N GLU A 50 -12.77 -16.57 0.53
CA GLU A 50 -12.78 -16.08 1.92
C GLU A 50 -12.67 -14.56 1.99
N VAL A 51 -11.81 -13.95 1.16
CA VAL A 51 -11.69 -12.49 1.10
C VAL A 51 -12.97 -11.87 0.56
N ASN A 52 -13.58 -12.44 -0.48
CA ASN A 52 -14.85 -11.97 -1.05
C ASN A 52 -15.97 -12.02 0.00
N LYS A 53 -16.05 -13.10 0.78
CA LYS A 53 -17.02 -13.22 1.86
C LYS A 53 -16.89 -12.09 2.89
N LEU A 54 -15.66 -11.72 3.27
CA LEU A 54 -15.43 -10.61 4.20
C LEU A 54 -15.82 -9.25 3.61
N VAL A 55 -15.69 -9.07 2.30
CA VAL A 55 -16.18 -7.88 1.60
C VAL A 55 -17.71 -7.85 1.58
N ASP A 56 -18.35 -8.98 1.27
CA ASP A 56 -19.81 -9.12 1.25
C ASP A 56 -20.45 -8.90 2.64
N GLU A 57 -19.75 -9.32 3.70
CA GLU A 57 -20.14 -9.08 5.09
C GLU A 57 -19.86 -7.63 5.56
N GLY A 58 -19.22 -6.80 4.72
CA GLY A 58 -18.87 -5.42 5.04
C GLY A 58 -17.75 -5.27 6.07
N VAL A 59 -16.99 -6.34 6.34
CA VAL A 59 -15.83 -6.34 7.24
C VAL A 59 -14.63 -5.69 6.56
N LEU A 60 -14.49 -5.91 5.25
CA LEU A 60 -13.46 -5.30 4.41
C LEU A 60 -14.10 -4.35 3.38
N SER A 61 -13.39 -3.26 3.08
CA SER A 61 -13.75 -2.24 2.09
C SER A 61 -12.80 -2.24 0.91
#